data_AF-A0AAX7VCN2-F1
#
_entry.id   AF-A0AAX7VCN2-F1
#
_cell.length_a   1.000
_cell.length_b   1.000
_cell.length_c   1.000
_cell.angle_alpha   90.00
_cell.angle_beta   90.00
_cell.angle_gamma   90.00
#
_symmetry.space_group_name_H-M   'P 1'
#
loop_
_entity.id
_entity.type
_entity.pdbx_description
1 polymer ?
#
loop_
_entity_poly.entity_id
_entity_poly.type
_entity_poly.pdbx_seq_one_letter_code
_entity_poly.pdbx_strand_id
1 'polypeptide(L)'
;MWAGVNKLQGRNSLNLIMLTLSDVEISNTGRRQDNKAEATQAEPGSTSMTVSFAATDHAKPQFTDSAVQDILTRITGLDLQKVYRPIKQELKPPTYKLMTDEQLEQAVELAKERAKKLLQMPPVLQERKPISDVLCEDKILDGMDTAKYAFTDITYNIPHRERFIVVREPNGILRKATWEERDRLIQVYFPKEGRKLTAPLLFKEENLKLVFSQDRHEDVLDLCLVQFEPDSSEYIKVHTATYEDLDKHGKYDLLRSTRHFGGMAWYLVSVRRVDGLIVDMLKRELLQDAVSLVSLFHMVHPHSESAREAASQQATGTDLLKIYAQRDSQRSGYIELALQAYEQTAVEGSAS
;
A
#
# COMPACT_ATOMS: atom_id res chain seq x y z
N MET A 1 -42.24 -24.63 -39.37
CA MET A 1 -43.63 -25.02 -39.02
C MET A 1 -43.78 -24.91 -37.51
N TRP A 2 -44.84 -24.21 -37.06
CA TRP A 2 -45.27 -23.92 -35.68
C TRP A 2 -44.41 -22.87 -34.93
N ALA A 3 -44.74 -21.57 -34.98
CA ALA A 3 -45.77 -20.85 -34.18
C ALA A 3 -45.47 -20.96 -32.67
N GLY A 4 -45.06 -19.92 -31.92
CA GLY A 4 -45.60 -18.57 -31.80
C GLY A 4 -46.61 -18.53 -30.65
N VAL A 5 -46.35 -17.77 -29.57
CA VAL A 5 -47.35 -17.05 -28.70
C VAL A 5 -46.70 -16.44 -27.43
N ASN A 6 -46.96 -15.12 -27.30
CA ASN A 6 -47.14 -14.24 -26.14
C ASN A 6 -46.01 -13.76 -25.19
N LYS A 7 -45.79 -12.44 -25.32
CA LYS A 7 -45.52 -11.44 -24.27
C LYS A 7 -46.35 -11.65 -22.99
N LEU A 8 -45.68 -11.55 -21.85
CA LEU A 8 -46.23 -11.02 -20.60
C LEU A 8 -45.19 -10.08 -19.98
N GLN A 9 -45.55 -8.80 -19.88
CA GLN A 9 -44.88 -7.82 -19.03
C GLN A 9 -45.10 -8.22 -17.57
N GLY A 10 -44.02 -8.24 -16.77
CA GLY A 10 -44.09 -8.43 -15.33
C GLY A 10 -42.76 -8.06 -14.69
N ARG A 11 -42.78 -6.97 -13.93
CA ARG A 11 -41.68 -6.46 -13.09
C ARG A 11 -41.08 -7.58 -12.23
N ASN A 12 -39.75 -7.69 -12.22
CA ASN A 12 -38.96 -7.59 -10.99
C ASN A 12 -37.46 -7.70 -11.34
N SER A 13 -36.76 -6.60 -11.11
CA SER A 13 -35.32 -6.51 -11.04
C SER A 13 -34.80 -7.40 -9.92
N LEU A 14 -34.22 -8.54 -10.27
CA LEU A 14 -33.38 -9.31 -9.36
C LEU A 14 -31.93 -9.02 -9.71
N ASN A 15 -31.30 -8.18 -8.90
CA ASN A 15 -29.87 -7.94 -8.90
C ASN A 15 -29.16 -9.25 -8.56
N LEU A 16 -28.66 -9.95 -9.58
CA LEU A 16 -27.84 -11.14 -9.43
C LEU A 16 -26.39 -10.69 -9.21
N ILE A 17 -25.98 -10.58 -7.95
CA ILE A 17 -24.58 -10.34 -7.59
C ILE A 17 -23.84 -11.68 -7.69
N MET A 18 -23.03 -11.84 -8.73
CA MET A 18 -22.16 -13.00 -8.96
C MET A 18 -20.86 -12.80 -8.17
N LEU A 19 -20.66 -13.53 -7.07
CA LEU A 19 -19.37 -13.64 -6.39
C LEU A 19 -18.80 -15.04 -6.64
N THR A 20 -17.70 -15.12 -7.40
CA THR A 20 -16.95 -16.36 -7.63
C THR A 20 -15.90 -16.53 -6.53
N LEU A 21 -16.10 -17.49 -5.63
CA LEU A 21 -15.09 -17.93 -4.66
C LEU A 21 -14.32 -19.10 -5.27
N SER A 22 -13.03 -18.89 -5.54
CA SER A 22 -12.06 -19.96 -5.84
C SER A 22 -11.33 -20.32 -4.55
N ASP A 23 -11.54 -21.55 -4.05
CA ASP A 23 -10.88 -22.08 -2.87
C ASP A 23 -9.51 -22.68 -3.23
N VAL A 24 -8.48 -22.31 -2.46
CA VAL A 24 -7.17 -22.98 -2.41
C VAL A 24 -7.01 -23.49 -0.99
N GLU A 25 -7.12 -24.82 -0.83
CA GLU A 25 -6.89 -25.52 0.43
C GLU A 25 -5.38 -25.61 0.70
N ILE A 26 -4.95 -25.18 1.89
CA ILE A 26 -3.62 -25.51 2.43
C ILE A 26 -3.84 -26.29 3.72
N SER A 27 -3.33 -27.53 3.71
CA SER A 27 -3.35 -28.50 4.78
C SER A 27 -2.42 -28.10 5.92
N ASN A 28 -2.99 -27.94 7.12
CA ASN A 28 -2.28 -27.58 8.33
C ASN A 28 -1.99 -28.84 9.15
N THR A 29 -0.75 -29.34 9.12
CA THR A 29 -0.30 -30.46 9.97
C THR A 29 0.37 -29.90 11.23
N GLY A 30 -0.30 -30.09 12.36
CA GLY A 30 0.14 -29.63 13.67
C GLY A 30 1.32 -30.43 14.21
N ARG A 31 2.28 -29.74 14.83
CA ARG A 31 3.24 -30.32 15.77
C ARG A 31 3.29 -29.46 17.02
N ARG A 32 2.79 -30.05 18.12
CA ARG A 32 2.99 -29.60 19.50
C ARG A 32 4.48 -29.64 19.84
N GLN A 33 4.99 -28.58 20.43
CA GLN A 33 6.23 -28.62 21.22
C GLN A 33 5.87 -28.15 22.63
N ASP A 34 6.07 -29.07 23.57
CA ASP A 34 5.86 -28.88 25.00
C ASP A 34 7.04 -28.07 25.58
N ASN A 35 6.74 -26.92 26.18
CA ASN A 35 7.69 -26.14 26.96
C ASN A 35 7.88 -26.78 28.34
N LYS A 36 9.11 -27.18 28.67
CA LYS A 36 9.54 -27.42 30.06
C LYS A 36 10.25 -26.18 30.57
N ALA A 37 9.68 -25.60 31.63
CA ALA A 37 10.30 -24.58 32.46
C ALA A 37 11.35 -25.22 33.37
N GLU A 38 12.52 -24.61 33.46
CA GLU A 38 13.54 -24.91 34.46
C GLU A 38 13.87 -23.62 35.20
N ALA A 39 13.65 -23.65 36.50
CA ALA A 39 13.83 -22.53 37.41
C ALA A 39 15.27 -22.53 37.94
N THR A 40 15.88 -21.36 38.06
CA THR A 40 17.06 -21.17 38.94
C THR A 40 17.00 -19.80 39.58
N GLN A 41 17.08 -19.81 40.91
CA GLN A 41 17.04 -18.67 41.83
C GLN A 41 18.39 -17.97 41.89
N ALA A 42 18.39 -16.63 42.02
CA ALA A 42 19.50 -15.86 42.57
C ALA A 42 18.96 -14.60 43.28
N GLU A 43 19.50 -14.33 44.46
CA GLU A 43 19.08 -13.36 45.48
C GLU A 43 19.43 -11.88 45.20
N PRO A 44 18.88 -10.91 45.97
CA PRO A 44 18.77 -9.50 45.58
C PRO A 44 19.93 -8.62 46.09
N GLY A 45 20.52 -7.83 45.20
CA GLY A 45 21.50 -6.79 45.51
C GLY A 45 20.94 -5.39 45.25
N SER A 46 20.84 -4.59 46.31
CA SER A 46 20.47 -3.17 46.31
C SER A 46 21.44 -2.31 45.49
N THR A 47 20.94 -1.57 44.50
CA THR A 47 21.58 -0.32 44.03
C THR A 47 20.52 0.62 43.46
N SER A 48 20.25 1.69 44.20
CA SER A 48 19.53 2.89 43.75
C SER A 48 20.39 3.66 42.78
N MET A 49 19.94 3.89 41.53
CA MET A 49 20.24 5.11 40.76
C MET A 49 19.17 5.38 39.70
N THR A 50 18.42 6.46 39.93
CA THR A 50 17.93 7.44 38.95
C THR A 50 17.28 6.92 37.67
N VAL A 51 15.95 6.84 37.70
CA VAL A 51 15.11 6.89 36.49
C VAL A 51 15.27 8.28 35.89
N SER A 52 16.21 8.43 34.96
CA SER A 52 16.19 9.54 34.02
C SER A 52 15.00 9.31 33.10
N PHE A 53 13.93 10.07 33.32
CA PHE A 53 12.91 10.32 32.31
C PHE A 53 13.60 11.08 31.16
N ALA A 54 14.27 10.33 30.28
CA ALA A 54 14.69 10.85 29.00
C ALA A 54 13.41 11.14 28.22
N ALA A 55 13.21 12.43 27.92
CA ALA A 55 12.14 12.92 27.08
C ALA A 55 12.01 12.00 25.86
N THR A 56 10.80 11.47 25.64
CA THR A 56 10.45 10.80 24.40
C THR A 56 10.67 11.79 23.27
N ASP A 57 11.80 11.65 22.60
CA ASP A 57 12.05 12.21 21.28
C ASP A 57 10.81 11.84 20.45
N HIS A 58 10.02 12.82 20.00
CA HIS A 58 8.77 12.58 19.30
C HIS A 58 9.09 11.90 17.96
N ALA A 59 9.22 10.57 17.99
CA ALA A 59 9.49 9.77 16.82
C ALA A 59 8.37 10.05 15.81
N LYS A 60 8.76 10.46 14.60
CA LYS A 60 7.80 10.68 13.51
C LYS A 60 6.98 9.41 13.33
N PRO A 61 5.65 9.50 13.25
CA PRO A 61 4.81 8.32 13.09
C PRO A 61 5.26 7.55 11.85
N GLN A 62 5.35 6.24 12.00
CA GLN A 62 5.73 5.34 10.92
C GLN A 62 4.48 4.84 10.20
N PHE A 63 4.64 4.51 8.92
CA PHE A 63 3.54 3.92 8.15
C PHE A 63 3.01 2.63 8.80
N THR A 64 3.86 1.89 9.50
CA THR A 64 3.52 0.61 10.15
C THR A 64 2.77 0.75 11.48
N ASP A 65 2.61 1.96 12.01
CA ASP A 65 1.94 2.17 13.29
C ASP A 65 0.46 1.80 13.19
N SER A 66 -0.08 1.12 14.22
CA SER A 66 -1.46 0.61 14.19
C SER A 66 -2.48 1.73 14.01
N ALA A 67 -2.31 2.86 14.70
CA ALA A 67 -3.20 4.01 14.58
C ALA A 67 -3.22 4.60 13.16
N VAL A 68 -2.06 4.64 12.48
CA VAL A 68 -1.95 5.09 11.09
C VAL A 68 -2.62 4.08 10.15
N GLN A 69 -2.35 2.79 10.33
CA GLN A 69 -2.95 1.72 9.53
C GLN A 69 -4.48 1.67 9.68
N ASP A 70 -5.02 1.87 10.87
CA ASP A 70 -6.47 1.90 11.12
C ASP A 70 -7.13 3.06 10.36
N ILE A 71 -6.50 4.24 10.38
CA ILE A 71 -6.98 5.41 9.64
C ILE A 71 -6.91 5.16 8.14
N LEU A 72 -5.78 4.69 7.63
CA LEU A 72 -5.61 4.42 6.21
C LEU A 72 -6.57 3.32 5.71
N THR A 73 -6.79 2.27 6.51
CA THR A 73 -7.75 1.20 6.20
C THR A 73 -9.17 1.74 6.13
N ARG A 74 -9.55 2.64 7.04
CA ARG A 74 -10.86 3.28 7.04
C ARG A 74 -11.07 4.16 5.80
N ILE A 75 -10.10 5.04 5.50
CA ILE A 75 -10.19 5.97 4.37
C ILE A 75 -10.18 5.24 3.01
N THR A 76 -9.48 4.10 2.92
CA THR A 76 -9.43 3.30 1.68
C THR A 76 -10.82 2.78 1.27
N GLY A 77 -11.68 2.51 2.26
CA GLY A 77 -12.98 1.89 2.07
C GLY A 77 -12.88 0.44 1.59
N LEU A 78 -14.02 -0.24 1.54
CA LEU A 78 -14.11 -1.63 1.06
C LEU A 78 -15.31 -1.77 0.13
N ASP A 79 -15.05 -1.73 -1.17
CA ASP A 79 -16.01 -2.10 -2.21
C ASP A 79 -15.71 -3.51 -2.75
N LEU A 80 -16.59 -4.46 -2.44
CA LEU A 80 -16.45 -5.86 -2.87
C LEU A 80 -16.50 -6.01 -4.39
N GLN A 81 -17.27 -5.17 -5.09
CA GLN A 81 -17.40 -5.27 -6.55
C GLN A 81 -16.09 -4.87 -7.24
N LYS A 82 -15.43 -3.83 -6.71
CA LYS A 82 -14.15 -3.37 -7.24
C LYS A 82 -13.01 -4.32 -6.89
N VAL A 83 -12.98 -4.83 -5.65
CA VAL A 83 -11.92 -5.77 -5.20
C VAL A 83 -11.96 -7.09 -5.98
N TYR A 84 -13.16 -7.65 -6.22
CA TYR A 84 -13.33 -8.91 -6.97
C TYR A 84 -13.67 -8.69 -8.45
N ARG A 85 -13.18 -7.59 -9.04
CA ARG A 85 -13.39 -7.33 -10.46
C ARG A 85 -12.91 -8.51 -11.31
N PRO A 86 -13.65 -8.90 -12.36
CA PRO A 86 -13.28 -10.05 -13.17
C PRO A 86 -11.97 -9.77 -13.91
N ILE A 87 -10.95 -10.58 -13.63
CA ILE A 87 -9.64 -10.50 -14.28
C ILE A 87 -9.67 -11.33 -15.55
N LYS A 88 -8.99 -10.86 -16.60
CA LYS A 88 -8.80 -11.63 -17.84
C LYS A 88 -7.89 -12.82 -17.57
N GLN A 89 -8.50 -13.96 -17.31
CA GLN A 89 -7.85 -15.24 -17.07
C GLN A 89 -8.63 -16.38 -17.74
N GLU A 90 -8.06 -17.57 -17.78
CA GLU A 90 -8.76 -18.75 -18.27
C GLU A 90 -10.02 -19.00 -17.44
N LEU A 91 -11.18 -18.92 -18.10
CA LEU A 91 -12.48 -19.01 -17.44
C LEU A 91 -12.82 -20.48 -17.16
N LYS A 92 -13.16 -20.75 -15.90
CA LYS A 92 -13.74 -22.02 -15.47
C LYS A 92 -15.25 -21.88 -15.37
N PRO A 93 -16.03 -22.95 -15.61
CA PRO A 93 -17.48 -22.89 -15.46
C PRO A 93 -17.84 -22.50 -14.01
N PRO A 94 -18.79 -21.57 -13.80
CA PRO A 94 -19.20 -21.16 -12.45
C PRO A 94 -19.93 -22.30 -11.73
N THR A 95 -19.73 -22.38 -10.41
CA THR A 95 -20.45 -23.33 -9.56
C THR A 95 -21.61 -22.62 -8.85
N TYR A 96 -22.83 -23.10 -9.06
CA TYR A 96 -24.02 -22.57 -8.40
C TYR A 96 -24.30 -23.37 -7.12
N LYS A 97 -24.62 -22.66 -6.04
CA LYS A 97 -25.03 -23.24 -4.75
C LYS A 97 -26.32 -22.57 -4.30
N LEU A 98 -27.27 -23.36 -3.81
CA LEU A 98 -28.48 -22.85 -3.16
C LEU A 98 -28.14 -22.58 -1.69
N MET A 99 -28.40 -21.36 -1.22
CA MET A 99 -28.07 -20.92 0.14
C MET A 99 -29.31 -20.35 0.82
N THR A 100 -29.38 -20.50 2.14
CA THR A 100 -30.32 -19.74 2.98
C THR A 100 -29.80 -18.32 3.21
N ASP A 101 -30.65 -17.41 3.73
CA ASP A 101 -30.24 -16.03 4.01
C ASP A 101 -29.08 -15.97 5.02
N GLU A 102 -29.10 -16.80 6.06
CA GLU A 102 -28.01 -16.91 7.04
C GLU A 102 -26.69 -17.37 6.40
N GLN A 103 -26.75 -18.33 5.48
CA GLN A 103 -25.58 -18.82 4.75
C GLN A 103 -25.04 -17.76 3.78
N LEU A 104 -25.91 -16.95 3.19
CA LEU A 104 -25.53 -15.83 2.33
C LEU A 104 -24.80 -14.75 3.13
N GLU A 105 -25.31 -14.39 4.31
CA GLU A 105 -24.66 -13.42 5.20
C GLU A 105 -23.26 -13.89 5.61
N GLN A 106 -23.13 -15.15 6.03
CA GLN A 106 -21.82 -15.75 6.36
C GLN A 106 -20.87 -15.74 5.16
N ALA A 107 -21.35 -16.05 3.95
CA ALA A 107 -20.54 -16.00 2.74
C ALA A 107 -20.06 -14.57 2.42
N VAL A 108 -20.91 -13.56 2.65
CA VAL A 108 -20.56 -12.15 2.49
C VAL A 108 -19.53 -11.71 3.52
N GLU A 109 -19.65 -12.14 4.78
CA GLU A 109 -18.65 -11.85 5.82
C GLU A 109 -17.29 -12.48 5.50
N LEU A 110 -17.26 -13.75 5.11
CA LEU A 110 -16.04 -14.41 4.65
C LEU A 110 -15.43 -13.70 3.43
N ALA A 111 -16.25 -13.25 2.49
CA ALA A 111 -15.78 -12.48 1.34
C ALA A 111 -15.18 -11.12 1.76
N LYS A 112 -15.75 -10.45 2.77
CA LYS A 112 -15.20 -9.22 3.36
C LYS A 112 -13.87 -9.48 4.07
N GLU A 113 -13.73 -10.57 4.82
CA GLU A 113 -12.46 -10.92 5.46
C GLU A 113 -11.36 -11.25 4.44
N ARG A 114 -11.69 -12.02 3.41
CA ARG A 114 -10.79 -12.30 2.28
C ARG A 114 -10.41 -10.99 1.55
N ALA A 115 -11.36 -10.09 1.34
CA ALA A 115 -11.10 -8.79 0.72
C ALA A 115 -10.16 -7.93 1.57
N LYS A 116 -10.30 -7.91 2.90
CA LYS A 116 -9.36 -7.21 3.81
C LYS A 116 -7.93 -7.74 3.66
N LYS A 117 -7.75 -9.05 3.51
CA LYS A 117 -6.42 -9.66 3.27
C LYS A 117 -5.83 -9.24 1.92
N LEU A 118 -6.66 -9.18 0.87
CA LEU A 118 -6.22 -8.71 -0.45
C LEU A 118 -5.87 -7.21 -0.45
N LEU A 119 -6.56 -6.43 0.36
CA LEU A 119 -6.36 -4.99 0.52
C LEU A 119 -5.17 -4.63 1.43
N GLN A 120 -4.43 -5.61 1.93
CA GLN A 120 -3.27 -5.36 2.77
C GLN A 120 -2.27 -4.47 2.03
N MET A 121 -1.97 -3.32 2.62
CA MET A 121 -1.16 -2.29 1.99
C MET A 121 0.32 -2.68 2.01
N PRO A 122 1.05 -2.47 0.90
CA PRO A 122 2.49 -2.72 0.87
C PRO A 122 3.21 -1.74 1.81
N PRO A 123 4.26 -2.18 2.53
CA PRO A 123 4.99 -1.31 3.43
C PRO A 123 5.73 -0.23 2.63
N VAL A 124 5.68 1.02 3.10
CA VAL A 124 6.42 2.14 2.52
C VAL A 124 7.80 2.21 3.19
N LEU A 125 8.85 1.94 2.42
CA LEU A 125 10.24 1.99 2.88
C LEU A 125 10.97 3.18 2.26
N GLN A 126 12.03 3.63 2.94
CA GLN A 126 12.95 4.62 2.38
C GLN A 126 13.88 3.98 1.36
N GLU A 127 14.42 4.82 0.47
CA GLU A 127 15.37 4.39 -0.54
C GLU A 127 16.61 3.75 0.10
N ARG A 128 16.97 2.55 -0.35
CA ARG A 128 18.16 1.83 0.11
C ARG A 128 19.44 2.54 -0.32
N LYS A 129 20.43 2.61 0.58
CA LYS A 129 21.76 3.16 0.26
C LYS A 129 22.53 2.21 -0.67
N PRO A 130 23.32 2.74 -1.63
CA PRO A 130 24.13 1.91 -2.51
C PRO A 130 25.19 1.15 -1.70
N ILE A 131 25.44 -0.10 -2.09
CA ILE A 131 26.49 -0.93 -1.50
C ILE A 131 27.77 -0.73 -2.30
N SER A 132 28.82 -0.25 -1.64
CA SER A 132 30.17 -0.11 -2.20
C SER A 132 31.18 -0.71 -1.22
N ASP A 133 31.06 -2.02 -1.00
CA ASP A 133 31.92 -2.75 -0.06
C ASP A 133 32.86 -3.67 -0.83
N VAL A 134 34.17 -3.46 -0.63
CA VAL A 134 35.26 -4.20 -1.28
C VAL A 134 35.83 -5.17 -0.28
N LEU A 135 35.80 -6.46 -0.62
CA LEU A 135 36.26 -7.54 0.27
C LEU A 135 37.76 -7.80 0.12
N CYS A 136 38.26 -7.77 -1.11
CA CYS A 136 39.65 -8.11 -1.42
C CYS A 136 40.09 -7.47 -2.74
N GLU A 137 41.38 -7.15 -2.86
CA GLU A 137 42.00 -6.59 -4.06
C GLU A 137 43.28 -7.37 -4.39
N ASP A 138 43.26 -8.16 -5.46
CA ASP A 138 44.44 -8.90 -5.92
C ASP A 138 44.91 -8.37 -7.28
N LYS A 139 45.90 -7.48 -7.24
CA LYS A 139 46.48 -6.84 -8.44
C LYS A 139 47.15 -7.81 -9.42
N ILE A 140 47.47 -9.03 -8.97
CA ILE A 140 48.07 -10.08 -9.81
C ILE A 140 47.07 -10.54 -10.89
N LEU A 141 45.77 -10.43 -10.61
CA LEU A 141 44.71 -10.87 -11.52
C LEU A 141 44.22 -9.75 -12.44
N ASP A 142 44.81 -8.55 -12.34
CA ASP A 142 44.51 -7.43 -13.23
C ASP A 142 44.94 -7.75 -14.67
N GLY A 143 44.00 -7.61 -15.61
CA GLY A 143 44.25 -7.87 -17.04
C GLY A 143 44.28 -9.34 -17.46
N MET A 144 44.01 -10.29 -16.56
CA MET A 144 43.90 -11.72 -16.90
C MET A 144 42.58 -12.06 -17.60
N ASP A 145 41.47 -11.48 -17.10
CA ASP A 145 40.13 -11.71 -17.62
C ASP A 145 39.54 -10.43 -18.24
N THR A 146 38.66 -10.59 -19.23
CA THR A 146 37.97 -9.47 -19.90
C THR A 146 36.57 -9.19 -19.34
N ALA A 147 35.97 -10.18 -18.68
CA ALA A 147 34.61 -10.11 -18.16
C ALA A 147 34.59 -10.18 -16.64
N LYS A 148 33.52 -9.65 -16.04
CA LYS A 148 33.26 -9.79 -14.60
C LYS A 148 32.60 -11.13 -14.29
N TYR A 149 33.02 -11.76 -13.19
CA TYR A 149 32.40 -13.00 -12.69
C TYR A 149 31.51 -12.68 -11.49
N ALA A 150 30.29 -13.19 -11.49
CA ALA A 150 29.36 -13.03 -10.37
C ALA A 150 29.15 -14.37 -9.67
N PHE A 151 29.52 -14.43 -8.39
CA PHE A 151 29.34 -15.60 -7.54
C PHE A 151 28.16 -15.35 -6.61
N THR A 152 27.19 -16.26 -6.62
CA THR A 152 25.97 -16.18 -5.83
C THR A 152 25.85 -17.44 -4.98
N ASP A 153 25.69 -17.26 -3.67
CA ASP A 153 25.29 -18.36 -2.80
C ASP A 153 23.83 -18.74 -3.08
N ILE A 154 23.56 -20.01 -3.36
CA ILE A 154 22.23 -20.55 -3.71
C ILE A 154 21.59 -21.38 -2.58
N THR A 155 22.11 -21.28 -1.35
CA THR A 155 21.56 -21.98 -0.18
C THR A 155 20.09 -21.60 0.06
N TYR A 156 19.19 -22.59 0.18
CA TYR A 156 17.75 -22.35 0.24
C TYR A 156 17.28 -21.66 1.53
N ASN A 157 17.89 -22.00 2.69
CA ASN A 157 17.41 -21.55 4.00
C ASN A 157 17.85 -20.12 4.39
N ILE A 158 18.41 -19.35 3.45
CA ILE A 158 18.92 -17.99 3.71
C ILE A 158 18.00 -16.95 3.06
N PRO A 159 17.51 -15.94 3.82
CA PRO A 159 16.73 -14.85 3.27
C PRO A 159 17.45 -14.10 2.15
N HIS A 160 16.68 -13.65 1.16
CA HIS A 160 17.24 -12.94 0.00
C HIS A 160 18.00 -11.65 0.34
N ARG A 161 17.72 -11.02 1.51
CA ARG A 161 18.42 -9.82 1.98
C ARG A 161 19.80 -10.11 2.60
N GLU A 162 20.00 -11.30 3.15
CA GLU A 162 21.24 -11.69 3.85
C GLU A 162 22.18 -12.52 2.97
N ARG A 163 21.67 -13.00 1.83
CA ARG A 163 22.42 -13.80 0.85
C ARG A 163 23.71 -13.10 0.39
N PHE A 164 24.80 -13.86 0.31
CA PHE A 164 26.08 -13.38 -0.19
C PHE A 164 26.13 -13.43 -1.73
N ILE A 165 26.38 -12.27 -2.34
CA ILE A 165 26.58 -12.12 -3.77
C ILE A 165 27.80 -11.23 -3.97
N VAL A 166 28.82 -11.78 -4.61
CA VAL A 166 30.10 -11.11 -4.84
C VAL A 166 30.41 -11.07 -6.33
N VAL A 167 31.03 -9.97 -6.76
CA VAL A 167 31.41 -9.74 -8.14
C VAL A 167 32.92 -9.55 -8.17
N ARG A 168 33.59 -10.38 -8.99
CA ARG A 168 35.00 -10.24 -9.31
C ARG A 168 35.12 -9.41 -10.58
N GLU A 169 35.73 -8.24 -10.45
CA GLU A 169 36.02 -7.36 -11.57
C GLU A 169 37.33 -7.76 -12.27
N PRO A 170 37.48 -7.41 -13.57
CA PRO A 170 38.71 -7.70 -14.32
C PRO A 170 39.96 -7.03 -13.72
N ASN A 171 39.77 -5.96 -12.93
CA ASN A 171 40.86 -5.25 -12.22
C ASN A 171 41.40 -6.04 -11.00
N GLY A 172 40.94 -7.28 -10.77
CA GLY A 172 41.33 -8.08 -9.61
C GLY A 172 40.62 -7.72 -8.30
N ILE A 173 39.59 -6.85 -8.34
CA ILE A 173 38.81 -6.45 -7.17
C ILE A 173 37.65 -7.44 -6.95
N LEU A 174 37.52 -7.97 -5.73
CA LEU A 174 36.35 -8.70 -5.27
C LEU A 174 35.49 -7.78 -4.40
N ARG A 175 34.32 -7.39 -4.91
CA ARG A 175 33.37 -6.53 -4.22
C ARG A 175 32.02 -7.21 -4.02
N LYS A 176 31.19 -6.67 -3.15
CA LYS A 176 29.77 -7.03 -3.10
C LYS A 176 29.06 -6.55 -4.37
N ALA A 177 28.07 -7.33 -4.81
CA ALA A 177 27.22 -6.95 -5.94
C ALA A 177 26.44 -5.67 -5.61
N THR A 178 26.18 -4.85 -6.64
CA THR A 178 25.24 -3.73 -6.48
C THR A 178 23.83 -4.26 -6.27
N TRP A 179 22.92 -3.41 -5.78
CA TRP A 179 21.52 -3.79 -5.59
C TRP A 179 20.83 -4.24 -6.88
N GLU A 180 21.13 -3.60 -8.01
CA GLU A 180 20.58 -4.00 -9.32
C GLU A 180 21.12 -5.35 -9.78
N GLU A 181 22.43 -5.59 -9.60
CA GLU A 181 23.06 -6.88 -9.90
C GLU A 181 22.47 -7.99 -9.02
N ARG A 182 22.28 -7.69 -7.73
CA ARG A 182 21.67 -8.60 -6.74
C ARG A 182 20.26 -8.97 -7.12
N ASP A 183 19.39 -8.00 -7.36
CA ASP A 183 17.99 -8.21 -7.73
C ASP A 183 17.86 -9.07 -8.99
N ARG A 184 18.71 -8.80 -9.99
CA ARG A 184 18.74 -9.57 -11.23
C ARG A 184 19.24 -11.00 -11.01
N LEU A 185 20.31 -11.19 -10.25
CA LEU A 185 20.87 -12.52 -9.96
C LEU A 185 19.92 -13.36 -9.11
N ILE A 186 19.24 -12.75 -8.13
CA ILE A 186 18.20 -13.43 -7.35
C ILE A 186 17.09 -13.92 -8.29
N GLN A 187 16.62 -13.10 -9.24
CA GLN A 187 15.59 -13.55 -10.19
C GLN A 187 16.07 -14.67 -11.13
N VAL A 188 17.37 -14.74 -11.45
CA VAL A 188 17.95 -15.83 -12.28
C VAL A 188 17.89 -17.17 -11.53
N TYR A 189 18.32 -17.20 -10.27
CA TYR A 189 18.40 -18.44 -9.49
C TYR A 189 17.07 -18.78 -8.78
N PHE A 190 16.29 -17.78 -8.40
CA PHE A 190 15.02 -17.89 -7.69
C PHE A 190 13.95 -17.08 -8.45
N PRO A 191 13.39 -17.64 -9.54
CA PRO A 191 12.43 -16.92 -10.38
C PRO A 191 11.12 -16.68 -9.62
N LYS A 192 10.76 -15.42 -9.42
CA LYS A 192 9.44 -15.00 -8.95
C LYS A 192 8.50 -14.77 -10.15
N GLU A 193 7.27 -15.25 -10.05
CA GLU A 193 6.25 -15.05 -11.08
C GLU A 193 6.01 -13.55 -11.34
N GLY A 194 5.89 -13.21 -12.63
CA GLY A 194 5.65 -11.84 -13.10
C GLY A 194 6.87 -10.90 -13.10
N ARG A 195 7.95 -11.21 -12.36
CA ARG A 195 9.18 -10.41 -12.36
C ARG A 195 10.06 -10.75 -13.57
N LYS A 196 10.44 -9.74 -14.35
CA LYS A 196 11.37 -9.89 -15.48
C LYS A 196 12.80 -9.55 -15.07
N LEU A 197 13.80 -10.19 -15.70
CA LEU A 197 15.22 -9.91 -15.43
C LEU A 197 15.61 -8.47 -15.79
N THR A 198 15.08 -7.97 -16.90
CA THR A 198 15.24 -6.58 -17.33
C THR A 198 13.95 -5.83 -17.07
N ALA A 199 14.09 -4.61 -16.54
CA ALA A 199 12.95 -3.74 -16.31
C ALA A 199 12.14 -3.55 -17.62
N PRO A 200 10.81 -3.74 -17.59
CA PRO A 200 9.95 -3.46 -18.72
C PRO A 200 10.11 -2.01 -19.22
N LEU A 201 10.07 -1.83 -20.55
CA LEU A 201 10.13 -0.51 -21.18
C LEU A 201 8.97 0.41 -20.78
N LEU A 202 7.89 -0.16 -20.22
CA LEU A 202 6.72 0.56 -19.71
C LEU A 202 7.10 1.62 -18.66
N PHE A 203 8.14 1.35 -17.85
CA PHE A 203 8.56 2.26 -16.77
C PHE A 203 9.37 3.47 -17.26
N LYS A 204 9.62 3.59 -18.57
CA LYS A 204 10.17 4.83 -19.13
C LYS A 204 9.13 5.95 -19.07
N GLU A 205 9.57 7.17 -18.79
CA GLU A 205 8.69 8.33 -18.60
C GLU A 205 7.71 8.58 -19.76
N GLU A 206 8.16 8.40 -21.00
CA GLU A 206 7.33 8.54 -22.20
C GLU A 206 6.15 7.56 -22.22
N ASN A 207 6.43 6.31 -21.86
CA ASN A 207 5.44 5.24 -21.83
C ASN A 207 4.52 5.37 -20.62
N LEU A 208 5.03 5.84 -19.47
CA LEU A 208 4.21 6.11 -18.28
C LEU A 208 3.13 7.16 -18.57
N LYS A 209 3.49 8.26 -19.25
CA LYS A 209 2.51 9.30 -19.66
C LYS A 209 1.40 8.73 -20.56
N LEU A 210 1.73 7.79 -21.44
CA LEU A 210 0.75 7.10 -22.29
C LEU A 210 -0.20 6.21 -21.47
N VAL A 211 0.28 5.57 -20.41
CA VAL A 211 -0.57 4.74 -19.54
C VAL A 211 -1.47 5.61 -18.66
N PHE A 212 -0.94 6.73 -18.17
CA PHE A 212 -1.69 7.70 -17.37
C PHE A 212 -2.85 8.32 -18.15
N SER A 213 -2.69 8.57 -19.45
CA SER A 213 -3.80 9.05 -20.30
C SER A 213 -4.91 8.02 -20.49
N GLN A 214 -4.65 6.74 -20.22
CA GLN A 214 -5.63 5.65 -20.27
C GLN A 214 -6.29 5.35 -18.91
N ASP A 215 -5.97 6.11 -17.86
CA ASP A 215 -6.50 5.90 -16.49
C ASP A 215 -6.16 4.53 -15.89
N ARG A 216 -5.03 3.94 -16.31
CA ARG A 216 -4.56 2.62 -15.85
C ARG A 216 -3.48 2.71 -14.78
N HIS A 217 -3.64 3.65 -13.84
CA HIS A 217 -2.67 3.88 -12.75
C HIS A 217 -2.53 2.65 -11.84
N GLU A 218 -3.63 1.96 -11.52
CA GLU A 218 -3.63 0.75 -10.70
C GLU A 218 -2.74 -0.35 -11.30
N ASP A 219 -2.86 -0.60 -12.61
CA ASP A 219 -2.09 -1.62 -13.31
C ASP A 219 -0.58 -1.32 -13.29
N VAL A 220 -0.19 -0.04 -13.36
CA VAL A 220 1.22 0.37 -13.25
C VAL A 220 1.76 0.07 -11.85
N LEU A 221 0.99 0.38 -10.80
CA LEU A 221 1.40 0.13 -9.42
C LEU A 221 1.46 -1.37 -9.12
N ASP A 222 0.52 -2.16 -9.66
CA ASP A 222 0.55 -3.62 -9.55
C ASP A 222 1.76 -4.24 -10.25
N LEU A 223 2.10 -3.77 -11.45
CA LEU A 223 3.31 -4.20 -12.15
C LEU A 223 4.57 -3.78 -11.39
N CYS A 224 4.58 -2.59 -10.79
CA CYS A 224 5.70 -2.08 -10.00
C CYS A 224 5.98 -2.95 -8.77
N LEU A 225 4.94 -3.33 -8.02
CA LEU A 225 5.03 -4.22 -6.85
C LEU A 225 5.63 -5.59 -7.16
N VAL A 226 5.38 -6.10 -8.36
CA VAL A 226 5.91 -7.41 -8.78
C VAL A 226 7.34 -7.29 -9.30
N GLN A 227 7.62 -6.22 -10.06
CA GLN A 227 8.89 -6.03 -10.75
C GLN A 227 10.03 -5.59 -9.82
N PHE A 228 9.77 -4.65 -8.92
CA PHE A 228 10.78 -4.00 -8.09
C PHE A 228 10.58 -4.31 -6.60
N GLU A 229 11.66 -4.17 -5.82
CA GLU A 229 11.58 -4.22 -4.37
C GLU A 229 11.11 -2.87 -3.81
N PRO A 230 10.38 -2.84 -2.67
CA PRO A 230 9.77 -1.63 -2.13
C PRO A 230 10.77 -0.54 -1.68
N ASP A 231 12.03 -0.90 -1.46
CA ASP A 231 13.14 0.00 -1.10
C ASP A 231 14.00 0.43 -2.30
N SER A 232 13.67 -0.05 -3.51
CA SER A 232 14.37 0.32 -4.73
C SER A 232 14.05 1.76 -5.15
N SER A 233 15.04 2.45 -5.71
CA SER A 233 14.90 3.82 -6.22
C SER A 233 13.86 3.90 -7.34
N GLU A 234 13.86 2.94 -8.28
CA GLU A 234 12.90 2.87 -9.37
C GLU A 234 11.46 2.62 -8.88
N TYR A 235 11.30 1.82 -7.82
CA TYR A 235 9.99 1.61 -7.21
C TYR A 235 9.43 2.93 -6.67
N ILE A 236 10.23 3.65 -5.89
CA ILE A 236 9.83 4.91 -5.28
C ILE A 236 9.54 5.97 -6.35
N LYS A 237 10.39 6.07 -7.39
CA LYS A 237 10.18 7.00 -8.52
C LYS A 237 8.85 6.75 -9.24
N VAL A 238 8.55 5.50 -9.60
CA VAL A 238 7.31 5.15 -10.32
C VAL A 238 6.07 5.42 -9.47
N HIS A 239 6.09 5.06 -8.18
CA HIS A 239 4.99 5.37 -7.25
C HIS A 239 4.80 6.89 -7.11
N THR A 240 5.88 7.64 -6.90
CA THR A 240 5.86 9.11 -6.77
C THR A 240 5.27 9.76 -8.03
N ALA A 241 5.76 9.37 -9.21
CA ALA A 241 5.26 9.90 -10.49
C ALA A 241 3.77 9.61 -10.71
N THR A 242 3.32 8.40 -10.33
CA THR A 242 1.91 7.99 -10.44
C THR A 242 1.03 8.81 -9.49
N TYR A 243 1.46 9.02 -8.25
CA TYR A 243 0.70 9.82 -7.27
C TYR A 243 0.63 11.29 -7.66
N GLU A 244 1.70 11.85 -8.20
CA GLU A 244 1.69 13.23 -8.70
C GLU A 244 0.75 13.44 -9.89
N ASP A 245 0.68 12.48 -10.80
CA ASP A 245 -0.23 12.52 -11.94
C ASP A 245 -1.70 12.44 -11.47
N LEU A 246 -1.98 11.54 -10.52
CA LEU A 246 -3.31 11.41 -9.90
C LEU A 246 -3.76 12.70 -9.20
N ASP A 247 -2.89 13.36 -8.44
CA ASP A 247 -3.21 14.64 -7.78
C ASP A 247 -3.44 15.76 -8.82
N LYS A 248 -2.62 15.83 -9.88
CA LYS A 248 -2.80 16.82 -10.96
C LYS A 248 -4.16 16.72 -11.64
N HIS A 249 -4.65 15.50 -11.87
CA HIS A 249 -5.92 15.24 -12.53
C HIS A 249 -7.11 15.04 -11.58
N GLY A 250 -6.86 14.95 -10.26
CA GLY A 250 -7.89 14.72 -9.24
C GLY A 250 -8.56 13.34 -9.34
N LYS A 251 -7.88 12.32 -9.88
CA LYS A 251 -8.46 10.99 -10.17
C LYS A 251 -8.26 9.98 -9.03
N TYR A 252 -8.53 10.40 -7.80
CA TYR A 252 -8.32 9.59 -6.59
C TYR A 252 -9.16 8.31 -6.52
N ASP A 253 -10.31 8.32 -7.19
CA ASP A 253 -11.26 7.21 -7.23
C ASP A 253 -10.68 5.94 -7.86
N LEU A 254 -9.72 6.09 -8.78
CA LEU A 254 -9.05 4.95 -9.41
C LEU A 254 -8.39 4.06 -8.36
N LEU A 255 -7.75 4.66 -7.36
CA LEU A 255 -7.07 3.92 -6.29
C LEU A 255 -7.96 3.62 -5.07
N ARG A 256 -9.18 4.15 -4.97
CA ARG A 256 -10.09 3.77 -3.87
C ARG A 256 -10.38 2.28 -3.86
N SER A 257 -10.52 1.68 -2.67
CA SER A 257 -10.69 0.22 -2.50
C SER A 257 -9.58 -0.61 -3.16
N THR A 258 -8.38 -0.04 -3.31
CA THR A 258 -7.17 -0.78 -3.71
C THR A 258 -6.12 -0.69 -2.61
N ARG A 259 -5.19 -1.67 -2.59
CA ARG A 259 -4.08 -1.70 -1.63
C ARG A 259 -3.12 -0.51 -1.74
N HIS A 260 -3.19 0.23 -2.85
CA HIS A 260 -2.30 1.35 -3.14
C HIS A 260 -2.77 2.68 -2.55
N PHE A 261 -4.03 2.75 -2.11
CA PHE A 261 -4.62 3.99 -1.61
C PHE A 261 -3.86 4.54 -0.41
N GLY A 262 -3.52 3.69 0.57
CA GLY A 262 -2.80 4.14 1.76
C GLY A 262 -1.39 4.64 1.46
N GLY A 263 -0.70 4.03 0.49
CA GLY A 263 0.61 4.51 0.03
C GLY A 263 0.52 5.91 -0.59
N MET A 264 -0.52 6.16 -1.38
CA MET A 264 -0.81 7.48 -1.95
C MET A 264 -1.14 8.51 -0.85
N ALA A 265 -2.08 8.19 0.05
CA ALA A 265 -2.47 9.09 1.12
C ALA A 265 -1.28 9.44 2.03
N TRP A 266 -0.45 8.46 2.35
CA TRP A 266 0.77 8.68 3.13
C TRP A 266 1.78 9.59 2.42
N TYR A 267 1.97 9.40 1.11
CA TYR A 267 2.82 10.27 0.30
C TYR A 267 2.32 11.72 0.29
N LEU A 268 1.02 11.92 0.04
CA LEU A 268 0.41 13.26 0.00
C LEU A 268 0.50 13.98 1.34
N VAL A 269 0.28 13.26 2.45
CA VAL A 269 0.46 13.80 3.81
C VAL A 269 1.91 14.17 4.07
N SER A 270 2.86 13.33 3.65
CA SER A 270 4.30 13.58 3.82
C SER A 270 4.77 14.83 3.06
N VAL A 271 4.25 15.04 1.85
CA VAL A 271 4.58 16.19 0.97
C VAL A 271 3.71 17.43 1.27
N ARG A 272 2.75 17.33 2.20
CA ARG A 272 1.78 18.39 2.54
C ARG A 272 0.91 18.84 1.36
N ARG A 273 0.51 17.90 0.50
CA ARG A 273 -0.39 18.13 -0.65
C ARG A 273 -1.69 17.36 -0.47
N VAL A 274 -2.41 17.64 0.61
CA VAL A 274 -3.61 16.87 1.01
C VAL A 274 -4.90 17.51 0.48
N ASP A 275 -4.85 18.79 0.09
CA ASP A 275 -6.02 19.60 -0.30
C ASP A 275 -6.86 18.96 -1.40
N GLY A 276 -6.23 18.41 -2.44
CA GLY A 276 -6.93 17.78 -3.56
C GLY A 276 -7.73 16.55 -3.12
N LEU A 277 -7.16 15.74 -2.23
CA LEU A 277 -7.79 14.54 -1.71
C LEU A 277 -8.95 14.88 -0.76
N ILE A 278 -8.81 15.92 0.08
CA ILE A 278 -9.88 16.41 0.95
C ILE A 278 -11.07 16.87 0.11
N VAL A 279 -10.82 17.66 -0.94
CA VAL A 279 -11.89 18.15 -1.82
C VAL A 279 -12.62 16.99 -2.51
N ASP A 280 -11.92 15.95 -2.96
CA ASP A 280 -12.57 14.75 -3.52
C ASP A 280 -13.43 14.01 -2.49
N MET A 281 -12.95 13.87 -1.25
CA MET A 281 -13.73 13.25 -0.16
C MET A 281 -14.99 14.04 0.17
N LEU A 282 -14.90 15.37 0.25
CA LEU A 282 -16.04 16.25 0.53
C LEU A 282 -17.10 16.19 -0.56
N LYS A 283 -16.68 16.22 -1.84
CA LYS A 283 -17.59 16.09 -2.99
C LYS A 283 -18.33 14.75 -3.03
N ARG A 284 -17.78 13.72 -2.40
CA ARG A 284 -18.37 12.37 -2.31
C ARG A 284 -19.11 12.13 -1.01
N GLU A 285 -19.34 13.19 -0.23
CA GLU A 285 -20.06 13.16 1.04
C GLU A 285 -19.34 12.36 2.16
N LEU A 286 -18.03 12.16 2.04
CA LEU A 286 -17.21 11.38 2.97
C LEU A 286 -16.50 12.28 3.99
N LEU A 287 -17.29 12.99 4.80
CA LEU A 287 -16.78 13.87 5.85
C LEU A 287 -15.86 13.14 6.84
N GLN A 288 -16.28 11.96 7.29
CA GLN A 288 -15.53 11.22 8.30
C GLN A 288 -14.14 10.85 7.80
N ASP A 289 -14.00 10.47 6.53
CA ASP A 289 -12.72 10.17 5.91
C ASP A 289 -11.84 11.43 5.84
N ALA A 290 -12.42 12.57 5.46
CA ALA A 290 -11.72 13.85 5.39
C ALA A 290 -11.19 14.31 6.77
N VAL A 291 -12.00 14.20 7.83
CA VAL A 291 -11.58 14.50 9.22
C VAL A 291 -10.44 13.59 9.66
N SER A 292 -10.49 12.33 9.25
CA SER A 292 -9.49 11.32 9.60
C SER A 292 -8.17 11.58 8.89
N LEU A 293 -8.24 12.06 7.65
CA LEU A 293 -7.08 12.47 6.88
C LEU A 293 -6.39 13.71 7.48
N VAL A 294 -7.16 14.69 7.95
CA VAL A 294 -6.62 15.86 8.68
C VAL A 294 -6.01 15.43 10.01
N SER A 295 -6.65 14.50 10.72
CA SER A 295 -6.11 13.92 11.96
C SER A 295 -4.76 13.22 11.70
N LEU A 296 -4.65 12.46 10.60
CA LEU A 296 -3.40 11.86 10.15
C LEU A 296 -2.34 12.93 9.83
N PHE A 297 -2.74 14.03 9.17
CA PHE A 297 -1.84 15.14 8.90
C PHE A 297 -1.28 15.77 10.19
N HIS A 298 -2.11 16.00 11.20
CA HIS A 298 -1.67 16.53 12.50
C HIS A 298 -0.73 15.56 13.22
N MET A 299 -0.94 14.24 13.11
CA MET A 299 -0.03 13.23 13.66
C MET A 299 1.35 13.26 13.00
N VAL A 300 1.40 13.37 11.66
CA VAL A 300 2.65 13.39 10.90
C VAL A 300 3.39 14.72 11.05
N HIS A 301 2.66 15.84 11.19
CA HIS A 301 3.21 17.19 11.36
C HIS A 301 2.76 17.86 12.67
N PRO A 302 3.22 17.42 13.85
CA PRO A 302 2.81 18.00 15.14
C PRO A 302 3.15 19.48 15.32
N HIS A 303 4.15 19.97 14.58
CA HIS A 303 4.62 21.35 14.66
C HIS A 303 3.89 22.31 13.71
N SER A 304 2.95 21.83 12.90
CA SER A 304 2.14 22.66 11.99
C SER A 304 1.24 23.63 12.76
N GLU A 305 0.86 24.74 12.13
CA GLU A 305 0.00 25.75 12.76
C GLU A 305 -1.41 25.19 13.00
N SER A 306 -1.95 24.41 12.05
CA SER A 306 -3.23 23.72 12.21
C SER A 306 -3.23 22.75 13.38
N ALA A 307 -2.17 21.94 13.56
CA ALA A 307 -2.10 20.98 14.67
C ALA A 307 -2.10 21.68 16.04
N ARG A 308 -1.40 22.81 16.17
CA ARG A 308 -1.36 23.59 17.43
C ARG A 308 -2.69 24.26 17.74
N GLU A 309 -3.34 24.84 16.73
CA GLU A 309 -4.64 25.49 16.90
C GLU A 309 -5.76 24.47 17.14
N ALA A 310 -5.72 23.32 16.46
CA ALA A 310 -6.62 22.22 16.73
C ALA A 310 -6.46 21.66 18.15
N ALA A 311 -5.22 21.53 18.64
CA ALA A 311 -4.94 21.08 20.01
C ALA A 311 -5.38 22.11 21.06
N SER A 312 -5.23 23.41 20.80
CA SER A 312 -5.65 24.47 21.73
C SER A 312 -7.15 24.62 21.81
N GLN A 313 -7.85 24.45 20.69
CA GLN A 313 -9.31 24.57 20.60
C GLN A 313 -10.05 23.25 20.85
N GLN A 314 -9.33 22.11 20.97
CA GLN A 314 -9.90 20.75 21.01
C GLN A 314 -10.98 20.55 19.92
N ALA A 315 -10.77 21.13 18.75
CA ALA A 315 -11.74 21.12 17.67
C ALA A 315 -12.00 19.69 17.20
N THR A 316 -13.26 19.37 16.90
CA THR A 316 -13.66 18.04 16.40
C THR A 316 -14.51 18.18 15.15
N GLY A 317 -14.46 17.18 14.26
CA GLY A 317 -15.30 17.14 13.07
C GLY A 317 -15.01 18.25 12.05
N THR A 318 -16.04 19.02 11.70
CA THR A 318 -15.98 20.07 10.67
C THR A 318 -15.09 21.24 11.06
N ASP A 319 -14.93 21.51 12.35
CA ASP A 319 -14.06 22.59 12.83
C ASP A 319 -12.58 22.28 12.56
N LEU A 320 -12.16 21.01 12.63
CA LEU A 320 -10.80 20.60 12.25
C LEU A 320 -10.51 20.89 10.78
N LEU A 321 -11.49 20.66 9.90
CA LEU A 321 -11.37 20.93 8.48
C LEU A 321 -11.30 22.44 8.21
N LYS A 322 -12.05 23.26 8.94
CA LYS A 322 -12.00 24.73 8.86
C LYS A 322 -10.65 25.28 9.34
N ILE A 323 -10.12 24.79 10.46
CA ILE A 323 -8.80 25.19 10.98
C ILE A 323 -7.69 24.81 9.99
N TYR A 324 -7.72 23.58 9.45
CA TYR A 324 -6.77 23.16 8.42
C TYR A 324 -6.85 24.05 7.17
N ALA A 325 -8.07 24.33 6.70
CA ALA A 325 -8.29 25.17 5.52
C ALA A 325 -7.72 26.58 5.68
N GLN A 326 -7.80 27.17 6.87
CA GLN A 326 -7.34 28.54 7.11
C GLN A 326 -5.83 28.67 7.30
N ARG A 327 -5.17 27.66 7.87
CA ARG A 327 -3.75 27.75 8.28
C ARG A 327 -2.77 27.07 7.33
N ASP A 328 -3.05 25.83 6.92
CA ASP A 328 -2.06 24.99 6.24
C ASP A 328 -2.42 24.66 4.77
N SER A 329 -3.68 24.86 4.38
CA SER A 329 -4.14 24.58 3.01
C SER A 329 -3.69 25.66 2.02
N GLN A 330 -3.16 25.23 0.87
CA GLN A 330 -2.85 26.13 -0.26
C GLN A 330 -4.10 26.50 -1.06
N ARG A 331 -5.14 25.67 -1.00
CA ARG A 331 -6.42 25.83 -1.72
C ARG A 331 -7.60 26.01 -0.76
N SER A 332 -7.43 26.88 0.24
CA SER A 332 -8.41 27.13 1.31
C SER A 332 -9.83 27.39 0.77
N GLY A 333 -9.97 28.28 -0.22
CA GLY A 333 -11.27 28.63 -0.80
C GLY A 333 -12.00 27.46 -1.48
N TYR A 334 -11.28 26.49 -2.04
CA TYR A 334 -11.91 25.29 -2.61
C TYR A 334 -12.42 24.33 -1.54
N ILE A 335 -11.70 24.21 -0.41
CA ILE A 335 -12.12 23.39 0.72
C ILE A 335 -13.33 24.02 1.40
N GLU A 336 -13.32 25.32 1.63
CA GLU A 336 -14.45 26.04 2.24
C GLU A 336 -15.71 25.96 1.36
N LEU A 337 -15.57 26.13 0.05
CA LEU A 337 -16.69 26.00 -0.88
C LEU A 337 -17.23 24.56 -0.91
N ALA A 338 -16.35 23.56 -0.87
CA ALA A 338 -16.76 22.16 -0.80
C ALA A 338 -17.46 21.82 0.54
N LEU A 339 -17.01 22.41 1.65
CA LEU A 339 -17.66 22.27 2.96
C LEU A 339 -19.04 22.93 2.96
N GLN A 340 -19.18 24.14 2.41
CA GLN A 340 -20.47 24.83 2.30
C GLN A 340 -21.46 24.05 1.43
N ALA A 341 -21.00 23.52 0.29
CA ALA A 341 -21.83 22.67 -0.56
C ALA A 341 -22.31 21.42 0.18
N TYR A 342 -21.41 20.78 0.94
CA TYR A 342 -21.78 19.63 1.76
C TYR A 342 -22.79 19.99 2.86
N GLU A 343 -22.57 21.09 3.59
CA GLU A 343 -23.51 21.55 4.63
C GLU A 343 -24.90 21.84 4.05
N GLN A 344 -24.98 22.40 2.83
CA GLN A 344 -26.25 22.62 2.13
C GLN A 344 -26.95 21.31 1.73
N THR A 345 -26.22 20.36 1.13
CA THR A 345 -26.77 19.05 0.74
C THR A 345 -27.23 18.25 1.97
N ALA A 346 -26.50 18.33 3.08
CA ALA A 346 -26.89 17.68 4.34
C ALA A 346 -28.19 18.26 4.91
N VAL A 347 -28.39 19.58 4.83
CA VAL A 347 -29.63 20.25 5.27
C VAL A 347 -30.80 19.84 4.38
N GLU A 348 -30.64 19.79 3.05
CA GLU A 348 -31.68 19.35 2.11
C GLU A 348 -32.07 17.87 2.30
N GLY A 349 -31.09 17.00 2.54
CA GLY A 349 -31.32 15.58 2.83
C GLY A 349 -31.98 15.30 4.19
N SER A 350 -31.87 16.24 5.14
CA SER A 350 -32.56 16.15 6.45
C SER A 350 -33.98 16.74 6.43
N ALA A 351 -34.30 17.56 5.43
CA ALA A 351 -35.60 18.20 5.26
C ALA A 351 -36.56 17.42 4.34
N SER A 352 -36.06 16.36 3.68
CA SER A 352 -36.81 15.42 2.85
C SER A 352 -37.07 14.12 3.62
#